data_AF-A0AAV0IEE7-F1
#
_entry.id   AF-A0AAV0IEE7-F1
#
_cell.length_a   1.000
_cell.length_b   1.000
_cell.length_c   1.000
_cell.angle_alpha   90.00
_cell.angle_beta   90.00
_cell.angle_gamma   90.00
#
_symmetry.space_group_name_H-M   'P 1'
#
loop_
_entity.id
_entity.type
_entity.pdbx_description
1 polymer ?
#
loop_
_entity_poly.entity_id
_entity_poly.type
_entity_poly.pdbx_seq_one_letter_code
_entity_poly.pdbx_strand_id
1 'polypeptide(L)' 'MEEVGIPVLVEIVEVFKYDPTVHNVVAVDKGGYGSCRTPAGARVYKTGKDLIQLKKGFNFFICNFPGHCESGMKIAVNAS' A
#
# COMPACT_ATOMS: atom_id res chain seq x y z
N MET A 1 -22.74 23.14 23.38
CA MET A 1 -22.16 24.40 22.83
C MET A 1 -20.66 24.19 22.86
N GLU A 2 -19.99 23.68 21.84
CA GLU A 2 -20.28 23.56 20.42
C GLU A 2 -19.55 22.30 19.91
N GLU A 3 -20.26 21.44 19.21
CA GLU A 3 -19.68 20.30 18.50
C GLU A 3 -18.87 20.85 17.32
N VAL A 4 -17.58 21.15 17.50
CA VAL A 4 -16.68 21.29 16.35
C VAL A 4 -16.26 19.89 15.97
N GLY A 5 -17.13 19.24 15.17
CA GLY A 5 -16.81 17.98 14.54
C GLY A 5 -15.42 18.08 13.91
N ILE A 6 -14.52 17.18 14.30
CA ILE A 6 -13.33 16.88 13.50
C ILE A 6 -13.86 16.00 12.37
N PRO A 7 -14.17 16.54 11.18
CA PRO A 7 -14.65 15.72 10.11
C PRO A 7 -13.38 15.20 9.42
N VAL A 8 -13.13 13.90 9.40
CA VAL A 8 -12.30 13.28 8.35
C VAL A 8 -10.74 13.41 8.45
N LEU A 9 -10.10 14.01 9.46
CA LEU A 9 -8.63 14.29 9.42
C LEU A 9 -7.66 13.31 10.12
N VAL A 10 -7.85 11.99 9.98
CA VAL A 10 -6.69 11.08 10.00
C VAL A 10 -6.80 10.19 8.77
N GLU A 11 -6.55 10.76 7.60
CA GLU A 11 -6.04 9.94 6.51
C GLU A 11 -4.71 9.36 7.00
N ILE A 12 -4.70 8.10 7.46
CA ILE A 12 -3.46 7.44 7.86
C ILE A 12 -2.67 7.27 6.56
N VAL A 13 -1.70 8.14 6.35
CA VAL A 13 -0.83 8.13 5.17
C VAL A 13 0.46 7.43 5.55
N GLU A 14 0.77 6.35 4.85
CA GLU A 14 2.05 5.65 4.97
C GLU A 14 3.02 6.15 3.90
N VAL A 15 4.30 6.30 4.28
CA VAL A 15 5.36 6.72 3.35
C VAL A 15 6.21 5.52 2.96
N PHE A 16 6.09 5.07 1.72
CA PHE A 16 6.94 4.01 1.17
C PHE A 16 8.21 4.62 0.56
N LYS A 17 9.35 4.37 1.20
CA LYS A 17 10.67 4.77 0.70
C LYS A 17 11.41 3.57 0.13
N TYR A 18 11.89 3.69 -1.10
CA TYR A 18 12.62 2.62 -1.80
C TYR A 18 13.42 3.20 -2.98
N ASP A 19 14.37 2.42 -3.51
CA ASP A 19 15.03 2.74 -4.78
C ASP A 19 14.06 2.48 -5.96
N PRO A 20 13.57 3.52 -6.66
CA PRO A 20 12.56 3.35 -7.71
C PRO A 20 13.09 2.68 -8.98
N THR A 21 14.40 2.46 -9.09
CA THR A 21 15.01 1.75 -10.22
C THR A 21 14.83 0.23 -10.12
N VAL A 22 14.67 -0.30 -8.89
CA VAL A 22 14.61 -1.74 -8.61
C VAL A 22 13.38 -2.16 -7.80
N HIS A 23 12.61 -1.22 -7.27
CA HIS A 23 11.43 -1.49 -6.46
C HIS A 23 10.24 -0.62 -6.86
N ASN A 24 9.05 -1.08 -6.46
CA ASN A 24 7.80 -0.35 -6.58
C ASN A 24 6.83 -0.81 -5.49
N VAL A 25 5.69 -0.13 -5.41
CA VAL A 25 4.59 -0.52 -4.54
C VAL A 25 3.34 -0.73 -5.37
N VAL A 26 2.64 -1.83 -5.10
CA VAL A 26 1.36 -2.15 -5.72
C VAL A 26 0.36 -2.46 -4.63
N ALA A 27 -0.75 -1.73 -4.60
CA ALA A 27 -1.87 -2.06 -3.74
C ALA A 27 -2.63 -3.25 -4.31
N VAL A 28 -2.85 -4.28 -3.50
CA VAL A 28 -3.53 -5.52 -3.89
C VAL A 28 -4.60 -5.88 -2.86
N ASP A 29 -5.45 -6.85 -3.20
CA ASP A 29 -6.32 -7.51 -2.23
C ASP A 29 -5.58 -8.65 -1.50
N LYS A 30 -6.27 -9.31 -0.58
CA LYS A 30 -5.72 -10.45 0.18
C LYS A 30 -5.28 -11.61 -0.72
N GLY A 31 -5.98 -11.83 -1.85
CA GLY A 31 -5.65 -12.89 -2.81
C GLY A 31 -4.37 -12.57 -3.59
N GLY A 32 -4.25 -11.34 -4.10
CA GLY A 32 -3.05 -10.84 -4.74
C GLY A 32 -1.83 -10.84 -3.81
N TYR A 33 -2.03 -10.52 -2.54
CA TYR A 33 -0.99 -10.59 -1.50
C TYR A 33 -0.50 -12.02 -1.24
N GLY A 34 -1.43 -12.98 -1.16
CA GLY A 34 -1.12 -14.39 -0.93
C GLY A 34 -0.44 -15.05 -2.13
N SER A 35 -0.87 -14.69 -3.34
CA SER A 35 -0.40 -15.29 -4.59
C SER A 35 0.70 -14.50 -5.30
N CYS A 36 1.10 -13.34 -4.78
CA CYS A 36 2.02 -12.40 -5.43
C CYS A 36 1.57 -11.97 -6.84
N ARG A 37 0.26 -11.86 -7.05
CA ARG A 37 -0.32 -11.45 -8.34
C ARG A 37 -0.81 -10.01 -8.29
N THR A 38 -0.41 -9.25 -9.31
CA THR A 38 -0.95 -7.91 -9.56
C THR A 38 -2.24 -8.03 -10.37
N PRO A 39 -3.41 -7.59 -9.84
CA PRO A 39 -4.65 -7.60 -10.61
C PRO A 39 -4.60 -6.59 -11.77
N ALA A 40 -5.40 -6.84 -12.81
CA ALA A 40 -5.51 -5.91 -13.93
C ALA A 40 -6.00 -4.54 -13.45
N GLY A 41 -5.37 -3.46 -13.91
CA GLY A 41 -5.72 -2.09 -13.51
C GLY A 41 -5.24 -1.69 -12.11
N ALA A 42 -4.45 -2.52 -11.41
CA ALA A 42 -3.85 -2.14 -10.14
C ALA A 42 -3.04 -0.86 -10.27
N ARG A 43 -3.16 0.02 -9.27
CA ARG A 43 -2.31 1.19 -9.18
C ARG A 43 -0.89 0.78 -8.79
N VAL A 44 0.06 1.11 -9.65
CA VAL A 44 1.49 0.88 -9.43
C VAL A 44 2.15 2.21 -9.11
N TYR A 45 2.74 2.30 -7.94
CA TYR A 45 3.47 3.47 -7.47
C TYR A 45 4.98 3.26 -7.70
N LYS A 46 5.68 4.29 -8.19
CA LYS A 46 7.06 4.17 -8.69
C LYS A 46 7.95 5.37 -8.33
N THR A 47 7.54 6.24 -7.40
CA THR A 47 8.31 7.47 -7.12
C THR A 47 9.52 7.23 -6.21
N GLY A 48 9.56 6.10 -5.49
CA GLY A 48 10.57 5.86 -4.45
C GLY A 48 10.28 6.57 -3.12
N LYS A 49 9.21 7.38 -3.06
CA LYS A 49 8.73 8.08 -1.86
C LYS A 49 7.22 8.26 -1.93
N ASP A 50 6.49 7.16 -2.09
CA ASP A 50 5.04 7.21 -2.30
C ASP A 50 4.30 7.47 -0.99
N LEU A 51 3.35 8.41 -1.05
CA LEU A 51 2.39 8.67 0.01
C LEU A 51 1.11 7.92 -0.33
N ILE A 52 0.76 6.93 0.48
CA ILE A 52 -0.43 6.11 0.26
C ILE A 52 -1.36 6.26 1.46
N GLN A 53 -2.57 6.74 1.19
CA GLN A 53 -3.65 6.76 2.15
C GLN A 53 -4.16 5.34 2.41
N LEU A 54 -4.14 4.93 3.67
CA LEU A 54 -4.67 3.66 4.12
C LEU A 54 -6.19 3.74 4.30
N LYS A 55 -6.87 2.66 3.92
CA LYS A 55 -8.28 2.44 4.25
C LYS A 55 -8.37 1.77 5.61
N LYS A 56 -9.47 1.99 6.33
CA LYS A 56 -9.76 1.25 7.57
C LYS A 56 -9.70 -0.26 7.32
N GLY A 57 -9.07 -0.99 8.23
CA GLY A 57 -8.80 -2.42 8.13
C GLY A 57 -7.45 -2.74 7.47
N PHE A 58 -7.34 -3.94 6.91
CA PHE A 58 -6.12 -4.41 6.26
C PHE A 58 -5.92 -3.81 4.86
N ASN A 59 -4.73 -3.27 4.65
CA ASN A 59 -4.21 -2.80 3.37
C ASN A 59 -3.02 -3.68 2.99
N PHE A 60 -3.01 -4.20 1.77
CA PHE A 60 -1.98 -5.13 1.32
C PHE A 60 -1.17 -4.51 0.20
N PHE A 61 0.14 -4.61 0.33
CA PHE A 61 1.09 -4.06 -0.63
C PHE A 61 2.14 -5.09 -0.99
N ILE A 62 2.54 -5.10 -2.27
CA ILE A 62 3.62 -5.94 -2.79
C ILE A 62 4.56 -5.08 -3.65
N CYS A 63 5.79 -5.55 -3.81
CA CYS A 63 6.60 -5.19 -4.98
C CYS A 63 6.39 -6.24 -6.07
N ASN A 64 6.07 -5.81 -7.29
CA ASN A 64 5.79 -6.73 -8.40
C ASN A 64 6.97 -6.89 -9.39
N PHE A 65 8.17 -6.43 -9.01
CA PHE A 65 9.38 -6.80 -9.72
C PHE A 65 9.57 -8.33 -9.62
N PRO A 66 10.04 -9.01 -10.69
CA PRO A 66 10.12 -10.46 -10.73
C PRO A 66 10.84 -11.06 -9.51
N GLY A 67 10.16 -11.95 -8.77
CA GLY A 67 10.72 -12.65 -7.62
C GLY A 67 10.74 -11.88 -6.30
N HIS A 68 10.45 -10.57 -6.30
CA HIS A 68 10.56 -9.75 -5.09
C HIS A 68 9.46 -10.10 -4.07
N CYS A 69 8.20 -10.18 -4.52
CA CYS A 69 7.10 -10.53 -3.62
C CYS A 69 7.24 -11.96 -3.08
N GLU A 70 7.64 -12.91 -3.94
CA GLU A 70 7.85 -14.32 -3.60
C GLU A 70 8.98 -14.47 -2.58
N SER A 71 9.99 -13.60 -2.65
CA SER A 71 11.08 -13.51 -1.68
C SER A 71 10.72 -12.73 -0.41
N GLY A 72 9.46 -12.31 -0.25
CA GLY A 72 8.95 -11.67 0.96
C GLY A 72 8.80 -10.15 0.91
N MET A 73 9.02 -9.51 -0.24
CA MET A 73 8.83 -8.05 -0.40
C MET A 73 7.35 -7.69 -0.52
N LYS A 74 6.64 -7.84 0.60
CA LYS A 74 5.22 -7.56 0.76
C LYS A 74 4.91 -7.18 2.21
N ILE A 75 3.90 -6.36 2.40
CA ILE A 75 3.45 -5.94 3.74
C ILE A 75 1.93 -5.87 3.82
N ALA A 76 1.39 -6.27 4.98
CA ALA A 76 -0.01 -6.08 5.34
C ALA A 76 -0.07 -5.09 6.51
N VAL A 77 -0.76 -3.97 6.32
CA VAL A 77 -0.91 -2.91 7.32
C VAL A 77 -2.35 -2.85 7.77
N ASN A 78 -2.61 -2.96 9.07
CA ASN A 78 -3.94 -2.81 9.64
C ASN A 78 -4.11 -1.39 10.20
N ALA A 79 -5.00 -0.60 9.59
CA ALA A 79 -5.33 0.74 10.02
C ALA A 79 -6.68 0.73 10.79
N SER A 80 -6.70 1.19 12.04
CA SER A 80 -7.88 1.13 12.94
C SER A 80 -8.65 2.44 13.01
#